data_AF-A0A9D8FWY8-F1
#
_entry.id   AF-A0A9D8FWY8-F1
#
_cell.length_a   1.000
_cell.length_b   1.000
_cell.length_c   1.000
_cell.angle_alpha   90.00
_cell.angle_beta   90.00
_cell.angle_gamma   90.00
#
_symmetry.space_group_name_H-M   'P 1'
#
loop_
_entity.id
_entity.type
_entity.pdbx_description
1 polymer ?
#
loop_
_entity_poly.entity_id
_entity_poly.type
_entity_poly.pdbx_seq_one_letter_code
_entity_poly.pdbx_strand_id
1 'polypeptide(L)'
;MRRKLLFGLLVTLLLALTLFVSQPVLAATCTSNGTGSWNASGTWSCGHVPVDGDAVIIASTHTVTVTNTASLSGLTVNGTLTVGDSSTAGAITVNGDVAIANTGLITTTNVSATHAMTITGNLTNDGTFNGSPSSGRIINVTFNKNGNQTVSGIGTTQFYSITLNMGTSNANVLDVQSVISMTSGGLTLNNGTFKLSSASTITPCVGSKTIGSSAGFYLNHAGAVSNWGSSGSLTVNGVLTITNGTMTVGSGSGNELEVNGSSASVALSGGTLNVAGRVRNRLCVIGTEP
;
A
#
# COMPACT_ATOMS: atom_id res chain seq x y z
N MET A 1 -33.94 -29.26 53.99
CA MET A 1 -34.23 -28.35 52.85
C MET A 1 -33.02 -27.54 52.37
N ARG A 2 -32.17 -26.97 53.25
CA ARG A 2 -31.00 -26.15 52.85
C ARG A 2 -29.99 -26.81 51.90
N ARG A 3 -29.70 -28.12 52.04
CA ARG A 3 -28.77 -28.84 51.15
C ARG A 3 -29.27 -29.04 49.71
N LYS A 4 -30.60 -29.07 49.48
CA LYS A 4 -31.18 -29.19 48.13
C LYS A 4 -31.19 -27.85 47.39
N LEU A 5 -31.31 -26.73 48.13
CA LEU A 5 -31.22 -25.38 47.55
C LEU A 5 -29.78 -25.02 47.11
N LEU A 6 -28.77 -25.37 47.91
CA LEU A 6 -27.37 -25.12 47.54
C LEU A 6 -26.90 -25.94 46.33
N PHE A 7 -27.40 -27.16 46.17
CA PHE A 7 -27.07 -28.01 45.02
C PHE A 7 -27.73 -27.50 43.72
N GLY A 8 -28.97 -26.99 43.80
CA GLY A 8 -29.64 -26.36 42.67
C GLY A 8 -28.93 -25.08 42.20
N LEU A 9 -28.51 -24.24 43.15
CA LEU A 9 -27.81 -22.98 42.85
C LEU A 9 -26.42 -23.22 42.23
N LEU A 10 -25.69 -24.25 42.68
CA LEU A 10 -24.37 -24.62 42.13
C LEU A 10 -24.49 -25.18 40.70
N VAL A 11 -25.52 -25.97 40.42
CA VAL A 11 -25.75 -26.55 39.08
C VAL A 11 -26.18 -25.48 38.08
N THR A 12 -26.99 -24.48 38.49
CA THR A 12 -27.30 -23.32 37.63
C THR A 12 -26.10 -22.40 37.41
N LEU A 13 -25.22 -22.23 38.39
CA LEU A 13 -24.00 -21.43 38.24
C LEU A 13 -22.96 -22.12 37.33
N LEU A 14 -22.88 -23.45 37.36
CA LEU A 14 -22.03 -24.25 36.49
C LEU A 14 -22.56 -24.34 35.04
N LEU A 15 -23.89 -24.30 34.86
CA LEU A 15 -24.54 -24.23 33.54
C LEU A 15 -24.48 -22.82 32.92
N ALA A 16 -24.43 -21.76 33.74
CA ALA A 16 -24.21 -20.39 33.29
C ALA A 16 -22.74 -20.10 32.93
N LEU A 17 -21.78 -20.85 33.49
CA LEU A 17 -20.34 -20.71 33.22
C LEU A 17 -19.88 -21.42 31.93
N THR A 18 -20.72 -22.28 31.35
CA THR A 18 -20.41 -23.08 30.15
C THR A 18 -20.96 -22.49 28.84
N LEU A 19 -21.64 -21.33 28.90
CA LEU A 19 -22.18 -20.62 27.73
C LEU A 19 -21.30 -19.47 27.21
N PHE A 20 -20.05 -19.38 27.65
CA PHE A 20 -19.01 -18.67 26.90
C PHE A 20 -18.39 -19.62 25.87
N VAL A 21 -19.22 -20.15 24.99
CA VAL A 21 -18.73 -20.80 23.78
C VAL A 21 -18.18 -19.65 22.92
N SER A 22 -16.85 -19.57 22.84
CA SER A 22 -16.15 -18.77 21.83
C SER A 22 -16.78 -19.09 20.47
N GLN A 23 -17.64 -18.19 19.98
CA GLN A 23 -18.25 -18.40 18.68
C GLN A 23 -17.13 -18.36 17.64
N PRO A 24 -17.04 -19.35 16.74
CA PRO A 24 -16.08 -19.26 15.65
C PRO A 24 -16.41 -18.00 14.85
N VAL A 25 -15.43 -17.09 14.77
CA VAL A 25 -15.52 -15.89 13.94
C VAL A 25 -15.52 -16.38 12.49
N LEU A 26 -16.72 -16.56 11.93
CA LEU A 26 -16.88 -16.82 10.51
C LEU A 26 -16.66 -15.50 9.79
N ALA A 27 -15.91 -15.53 8.69
CA ALA A 27 -15.78 -14.39 7.79
C ALA A 27 -17.17 -13.89 7.39
N ALA A 28 -17.47 -12.63 7.72
CA ALA A 28 -18.74 -11.99 7.39
C ALA A 28 -18.55 -10.90 6.33
N THR A 29 -19.64 -10.50 5.69
CA THR A 29 -19.68 -9.23 4.94
C THR A 29 -20.31 -8.16 5.83
N CYS A 30 -19.49 -7.21 6.28
CA CYS A 30 -19.89 -6.10 7.12
C CYS A 30 -20.12 -4.85 6.26
N THR A 31 -21.38 -4.53 6.01
CA THR A 31 -21.78 -3.30 5.31
C THR A 31 -22.09 -2.20 6.32
N SER A 32 -21.71 -0.95 6.04
CA SER A 32 -22.06 0.16 6.92
C SER A 32 -23.58 0.43 6.92
N ASN A 33 -24.19 0.47 8.12
CA ASN A 33 -25.61 0.82 8.34
C ASN A 33 -25.84 2.34 8.38
N GLY A 34 -24.79 3.14 8.50
CA GLY A 34 -24.85 4.58 8.57
C GLY A 34 -23.45 5.21 8.62
N THR A 35 -23.43 6.54 8.65
CA THR A 35 -22.23 7.33 8.96
C THR A 35 -21.86 7.16 10.43
N GLY A 36 -20.58 6.93 10.73
CA GLY A 36 -20.16 6.74 12.11
C GLY A 36 -18.70 6.30 12.29
N SER A 37 -18.36 5.97 13.53
CA SER A 37 -17.05 5.41 13.86
C SER A 37 -16.97 3.95 13.40
N TRP A 38 -15.81 3.56 12.85
CA TRP A 38 -15.50 2.16 12.56
C TRP A 38 -15.61 1.28 13.79
N ASN A 39 -15.22 1.80 14.97
CA ASN A 39 -15.15 1.04 16.21
C ASN A 39 -16.50 0.90 16.93
N ALA A 40 -17.58 1.41 16.35
CA ALA A 40 -18.92 1.21 16.89
C ALA A 40 -19.59 0.02 16.19
N SER A 41 -19.96 -1.02 16.94
CA SER A 41 -20.65 -2.21 16.39
C SER A 41 -21.95 -1.85 15.67
N GLY A 42 -22.67 -0.82 16.14
CA GLY A 42 -23.89 -0.32 15.49
C GLY A 42 -23.68 0.23 14.07
N THR A 43 -22.45 0.57 13.69
CA THR A 43 -22.11 0.99 12.32
C THR A 43 -22.25 -0.17 11.32
N TRP A 44 -22.26 -1.43 11.75
CA TRP A 44 -22.06 -2.57 10.86
C TRP A 44 -23.22 -3.56 10.84
N SER A 45 -23.58 -4.01 9.64
CA SER A 45 -24.64 -4.99 9.40
C SER A 45 -24.36 -6.37 10.01
N CYS A 46 -23.10 -6.71 10.26
CA CYS A 46 -22.67 -7.98 10.87
C CYS A 46 -22.85 -8.01 12.40
N GLY A 47 -23.30 -6.91 13.02
CA GLY A 47 -23.59 -6.85 14.46
C GLY A 47 -22.36 -6.71 15.36
N HIS A 48 -21.15 -6.66 14.79
CA HIS A 48 -19.89 -6.40 15.49
C HIS A 48 -19.00 -5.47 14.66
N VAL A 49 -17.91 -5.00 15.26
CA VAL A 49 -16.85 -4.27 14.53
C VAL A 49 -16.15 -5.26 13.60
N PRO A 50 -15.89 -4.93 12.31
CA PRO A 50 -15.19 -5.82 11.39
C PRO A 50 -13.82 -6.20 11.93
N VAL A 51 -13.51 -7.48 11.84
CA VAL A 51 -12.27 -8.09 12.26
C VAL A 51 -11.58 -8.79 11.10
N ASP A 52 -10.42 -9.39 11.39
CA ASP A 52 -9.68 -10.13 10.39
C ASP A 52 -10.52 -11.28 9.81
N GLY A 53 -10.52 -11.40 8.48
CA GLY A 53 -11.39 -12.31 7.74
C GLY A 53 -12.67 -11.66 7.19
N ASP A 54 -13.16 -10.55 7.76
CA ASP A 54 -14.38 -9.90 7.26
C ASP A 54 -14.14 -9.08 6.00
N ALA A 55 -15.09 -9.14 5.07
CA ALA A 55 -15.16 -8.24 3.94
C ALA A 55 -15.98 -7.00 4.32
N VAL A 56 -15.46 -5.81 4.04
CA VAL A 56 -16.09 -4.55 4.45
C VAL A 56 -16.63 -3.80 3.23
N ILE A 57 -17.86 -3.32 3.34
CA ILE A 57 -18.48 -2.43 2.36
C ILE A 57 -18.89 -1.13 3.04
N ILE A 58 -18.26 -0.02 2.66
CA ILE A 58 -18.75 1.31 3.01
C ILE A 58 -19.83 1.68 1.99
N ALA A 59 -21.10 1.60 2.39
CA ALA A 59 -22.23 1.88 1.51
C ALA A 59 -22.21 3.35 1.01
N SER A 60 -22.87 3.58 -0.13
CA SER A 60 -23.02 4.93 -0.71
C SER A 60 -23.59 5.91 0.31
N THR A 61 -23.15 7.16 0.26
CA THR A 61 -23.56 8.26 1.18
C THR A 61 -23.09 8.12 2.64
N HIS A 62 -22.61 6.96 3.07
CA HIS A 62 -22.05 6.79 4.41
C HIS A 62 -20.61 7.29 4.47
N THR A 63 -20.27 7.93 5.59
CA THR A 63 -18.89 8.24 5.96
C THR A 63 -18.50 7.42 7.18
N VAL A 64 -17.53 6.54 7.05
CA VAL A 64 -17.00 5.75 8.18
C VAL A 64 -15.59 6.22 8.52
N THR A 65 -15.34 6.51 9.79
CA THR A 65 -14.05 7.00 10.27
C THR A 65 -13.31 5.93 11.07
N VAL A 66 -12.11 5.58 10.62
CA VAL A 66 -11.22 4.60 11.27
C VAL A 66 -10.29 5.32 12.23
N THR A 67 -10.37 5.03 13.52
CA THR A 67 -9.62 5.74 14.56
C THR A 67 -8.51 4.89 15.19
N ASN A 68 -8.50 3.58 14.90
CA ASN A 68 -7.54 2.59 15.41
C ASN A 68 -7.04 1.69 14.27
N THR A 69 -6.36 0.60 14.63
CA THR A 69 -5.98 -0.46 13.71
C THR A 69 -7.20 -1.28 13.27
N ALA A 70 -7.29 -1.59 11.97
CA ALA A 70 -8.26 -2.54 11.42
C ALA A 70 -7.56 -3.56 10.50
N SER A 71 -7.99 -4.81 10.54
CA SER A 71 -7.59 -5.87 9.59
C SER A 71 -8.84 -6.48 8.99
N LEU A 72 -8.85 -6.70 7.67
CA LEU A 72 -10.02 -7.16 6.92
C LEU A 72 -9.59 -7.98 5.70
N SER A 73 -10.47 -8.86 5.21
CA SER A 73 -10.20 -9.69 4.02
C SER A 73 -10.43 -8.96 2.70
N GLY A 74 -11.20 -7.87 2.68
CA GLY A 74 -11.43 -7.06 1.48
C GLY A 74 -12.16 -5.77 1.82
N LEU A 75 -12.00 -4.74 1.00
CA LEU A 75 -12.58 -3.42 1.22
C LEU A 75 -13.24 -2.90 -0.06
N THR A 76 -14.54 -2.60 0.00
CA THR A 76 -15.25 -1.85 -1.03
C THR A 76 -15.73 -0.51 -0.48
N VAL A 77 -15.39 0.59 -1.13
CA VAL A 77 -15.78 1.95 -0.74
C VAL A 77 -16.69 2.56 -1.79
N ASN A 78 -17.99 2.59 -1.50
CA ASN A 78 -19.01 3.28 -2.31
C ASN A 78 -19.33 4.68 -1.75
N GLY A 79 -19.16 4.86 -0.43
CA GLY A 79 -19.27 6.15 0.27
C GLY A 79 -17.89 6.76 0.57
N THR A 80 -17.65 7.16 1.80
CA THR A 80 -16.36 7.72 2.25
C THR A 80 -15.76 6.89 3.38
N LEU A 81 -14.51 6.47 3.22
CA LEU A 81 -13.66 5.96 4.29
C LEU A 81 -12.69 7.06 4.69
N THR A 82 -12.77 7.49 5.94
CA THR A 82 -11.84 8.47 6.52
C THR A 82 -10.88 7.76 7.45
N VAL A 83 -9.57 7.92 7.25
CA VAL A 83 -8.53 7.35 8.10
C VAL A 83 -8.04 8.40 9.10
N GLY A 84 -8.11 8.06 10.39
CA GLY A 84 -7.81 8.92 11.53
C GLY A 84 -8.92 9.90 11.88
N ASP A 85 -9.12 10.20 13.16
CA ASP A 85 -10.01 11.28 13.67
C ASP A 85 -9.31 12.27 14.61
N SER A 86 -8.02 12.04 14.87
CA SER A 86 -7.20 12.71 15.85
C SER A 86 -5.74 12.70 15.40
N SER A 87 -4.83 13.20 16.23
CA SER A 87 -3.38 13.11 15.98
C SER A 87 -2.82 11.68 16.10
N THR A 88 -3.63 10.71 16.53
CA THR A 88 -3.22 9.30 16.64
C THR A 88 -3.25 8.62 15.27
N ALA A 89 -2.19 7.89 14.96
CA ALA A 89 -2.07 7.15 13.70
C ALA A 89 -3.04 5.96 13.63
N GLY A 90 -4.10 6.09 12.83
CA GLY A 90 -4.86 4.93 12.32
C GLY A 90 -4.06 4.08 11.32
N ALA A 91 -4.35 2.78 11.28
CA ALA A 91 -3.76 1.86 10.31
C ALA A 91 -4.78 0.83 9.83
N ILE A 92 -4.81 0.56 8.52
CA ILE A 92 -5.75 -0.39 7.92
C ILE A 92 -4.95 -1.44 7.15
N THR A 93 -5.18 -2.71 7.44
CA THR A 93 -4.64 -3.83 6.67
C THR A 93 -5.77 -4.50 5.92
N VAL A 94 -5.65 -4.55 4.59
CA VAL A 94 -6.57 -5.26 3.71
C VAL A 94 -5.82 -6.46 3.13
N ASN A 95 -6.18 -7.65 3.58
CA ASN A 95 -5.57 -8.92 3.18
C ASN A 95 -5.99 -9.37 1.77
N GLY A 96 -7.02 -8.75 1.20
CA GLY A 96 -7.43 -8.93 -0.19
C GLY A 96 -7.52 -7.60 -0.93
N ASP A 97 -8.49 -7.50 -1.83
CA ASP A 97 -8.60 -6.38 -2.76
C ASP A 97 -9.23 -5.14 -2.10
N VAL A 98 -8.83 -3.97 -2.59
CA VAL A 98 -9.46 -2.68 -2.32
C VAL A 98 -10.12 -2.20 -3.60
N ALA A 99 -11.43 -1.94 -3.53
CA ALA A 99 -12.21 -1.35 -4.60
C ALA A 99 -12.79 -0.01 -4.13
N ILE A 100 -12.57 1.05 -4.89
CA ILE A 100 -13.16 2.38 -4.68
C ILE A 100 -14.06 2.65 -5.88
N ALA A 101 -15.38 2.68 -5.65
CA ALA A 101 -16.35 2.95 -6.70
C ALA A 101 -16.29 4.43 -7.14
N ASN A 102 -17.00 4.80 -8.21
CA ASN A 102 -16.95 6.15 -8.80
C ASN A 102 -17.19 7.32 -7.83
N THR A 103 -18.09 7.16 -6.86
CA THR A 103 -18.37 8.14 -5.79
C THR A 103 -17.60 7.85 -4.51
N GLY A 104 -16.83 6.76 -4.49
CA GLY A 104 -16.02 6.32 -3.38
C GLY A 104 -14.89 7.30 -3.09
N LEU A 105 -14.67 7.56 -1.82
CA LEU A 105 -13.56 8.40 -1.33
C LEU A 105 -12.81 7.69 -0.22
N ILE A 106 -11.50 7.53 -0.37
CA ILE A 106 -10.60 7.24 0.74
C ILE A 106 -9.75 8.48 1.00
N THR A 107 -9.79 9.01 2.23
CA THR A 107 -9.08 10.23 2.62
C THR A 107 -8.76 10.22 4.12
N THR A 108 -8.18 11.29 4.65
CA THR A 108 -7.98 11.52 6.09
C THR A 108 -8.92 12.59 6.63
N THR A 109 -9.13 12.62 7.95
CA THR A 109 -9.80 13.77 8.60
C THR A 109 -9.00 15.04 8.45
N ASN A 110 -9.57 16.18 8.84
CA ASN A 110 -8.91 17.50 8.87
C ASN A 110 -7.82 17.65 9.95
N VAL A 111 -7.34 16.56 10.56
CA VAL A 111 -6.28 16.56 11.57
C VAL A 111 -5.00 15.99 10.97
N SER A 112 -3.88 16.67 11.18
CA SER A 112 -2.57 16.19 10.72
C SER A 112 -2.12 14.98 11.52
N ALA A 113 -1.91 13.87 10.83
CA ALA A 113 -1.37 12.63 11.35
C ALA A 113 -0.82 11.79 10.19
N THR A 114 0.06 10.84 10.54
CA THR A 114 0.62 9.87 9.60
C THR A 114 -0.06 8.53 9.78
N HIS A 115 -0.93 8.18 8.85
CA HIS A 115 -1.66 6.92 8.82
C HIS A 115 -1.00 5.92 7.89
N ALA A 116 -1.42 4.66 8.00
CA ALA A 116 -0.96 3.59 7.14
C ALA A 116 -2.11 2.80 6.52
N MET A 117 -1.93 2.35 5.28
CA MET A 117 -2.76 1.34 4.64
C MET A 117 -1.87 0.27 4.01
N THR A 118 -2.09 -0.99 4.39
CA THR A 118 -1.44 -2.15 3.77
C THR A 118 -2.46 -2.84 2.88
N ILE A 119 -2.08 -3.10 1.63
CA ILE A 119 -2.91 -3.77 0.63
C ILE A 119 -2.17 -5.02 0.17
N THR A 120 -2.75 -6.19 0.44
CA THR A 120 -2.22 -7.49 0.01
C THR A 120 -2.84 -7.98 -1.29
N GLY A 121 -4.03 -7.50 -1.66
CA GLY A 121 -4.66 -7.73 -2.97
C GLY A 121 -4.39 -6.61 -3.98
N ASN A 122 -5.27 -6.44 -4.95
CA ASN A 122 -5.22 -5.35 -5.93
C ASN A 122 -5.90 -4.09 -5.41
N LEU A 123 -5.49 -2.93 -5.91
CA LEU A 123 -6.24 -1.69 -5.79
C LEU A 123 -6.94 -1.40 -7.13
N THR A 124 -8.27 -1.30 -7.10
CA THR A 124 -9.08 -0.79 -8.20
C THR A 124 -9.74 0.51 -7.74
N ASN A 125 -9.37 1.64 -8.32
CA ASN A 125 -9.88 2.95 -7.96
C ASN A 125 -10.56 3.62 -9.15
N ASP A 126 -11.89 3.62 -9.13
CA ASP A 126 -12.72 4.37 -10.07
C ASP A 126 -13.25 5.68 -9.47
N GLY A 127 -13.05 5.90 -8.16
CA GLY A 127 -13.41 7.11 -7.44
C GLY A 127 -12.20 7.98 -7.09
N THR A 128 -12.02 8.26 -5.81
CA THR A 128 -10.90 9.06 -5.30
C THR A 128 -10.17 8.36 -4.17
N PHE A 129 -8.87 8.12 -4.36
CA PHE A 129 -7.94 7.84 -3.28
C PHE A 129 -7.10 9.11 -3.06
N ASN A 130 -7.25 9.75 -1.92
CA ASN A 130 -6.52 10.96 -1.55
C ASN A 130 -5.71 10.71 -0.26
N GLY A 131 -4.50 10.16 -0.43
CA GLY A 131 -3.57 9.91 0.66
C GLY A 131 -2.75 11.12 1.10
N SER A 132 -2.89 12.28 0.44
CA SER A 132 -2.22 13.53 0.84
C SER A 132 -3.11 14.77 0.59
N PRO A 133 -4.26 14.86 1.27
CA PRO A 133 -5.24 15.91 0.99
C PRO A 133 -4.77 17.31 1.39
N SER A 134 -3.82 17.41 2.32
CA SER A 134 -3.11 18.64 2.66
C SER A 134 -1.82 18.32 3.42
N SER A 135 -1.00 19.35 3.70
CA SER A 135 0.24 19.19 4.46
C SER A 135 -0.01 18.51 5.82
N GLY A 136 0.81 17.50 6.14
CA GLY A 136 0.74 16.75 7.40
C GLY A 136 -0.40 15.73 7.52
N ARG A 137 -1.29 15.65 6.52
CA ARG A 137 -2.38 14.67 6.44
C ARG A 137 -1.98 13.55 5.49
N ILE A 138 -1.60 12.40 6.03
CA ILE A 138 -0.83 11.39 5.29
C ILE A 138 -1.47 10.01 5.43
N ILE A 139 -1.56 9.29 4.31
CA ILE A 139 -1.72 7.83 4.27
C ILE A 139 -0.51 7.24 3.54
N ASN A 140 0.36 6.55 4.28
CA ASN A 140 1.44 5.75 3.72
C ASN A 140 0.88 4.42 3.24
N VAL A 141 1.13 4.05 1.98
CA VAL A 141 0.60 2.80 1.41
C VAL A 141 1.70 1.77 1.28
N THR A 142 1.42 0.54 1.71
CA THR A 142 2.31 -0.61 1.53
C THR A 142 1.64 -1.67 0.66
N PHE A 143 2.31 -2.09 -0.41
CA PHE A 143 1.95 -3.28 -1.19
C PHE A 143 2.91 -4.41 -0.79
N ASN A 144 2.36 -5.51 -0.28
CA ASN A 144 3.13 -6.55 0.43
C ASN A 144 2.84 -7.99 -0.04
N LYS A 145 2.10 -8.20 -1.13
CA LYS A 145 1.82 -9.55 -1.60
C LYS A 145 3.12 -10.21 -2.03
N ASN A 146 3.34 -11.44 -1.58
CA ASN A 146 4.36 -12.31 -2.18
C ASN A 146 3.85 -12.86 -3.52
N GLY A 147 3.76 -11.99 -4.51
CA GLY A 147 3.17 -12.24 -5.82
C GLY A 147 2.74 -10.93 -6.48
N ASN A 148 2.19 -11.00 -7.69
CA ASN A 148 1.82 -9.80 -8.44
C ASN A 148 0.58 -9.09 -7.89
N GLN A 149 0.60 -7.76 -7.93
CA GLN A 149 -0.48 -6.84 -7.58
C GLN A 149 -0.67 -5.79 -8.68
N THR A 150 -1.85 -5.18 -8.72
CA THR A 150 -2.14 -4.07 -9.63
C THR A 150 -2.70 -2.86 -8.91
N VAL A 151 -2.38 -1.67 -9.42
CA VAL A 151 -3.17 -0.44 -9.20
C VAL A 151 -3.86 -0.11 -10.51
N SER A 152 -5.18 -0.19 -10.53
CA SER A 152 -6.02 -0.06 -11.73
C SER A 152 -7.25 0.81 -11.46
N GLY A 153 -8.03 1.09 -12.50
CA GLY A 153 -9.16 2.02 -12.46
C GLY A 153 -8.81 3.40 -13.00
N ILE A 154 -9.85 4.20 -13.24
CA ILE A 154 -9.76 5.50 -13.94
C ILE A 154 -9.92 6.71 -13.01
N GLY A 155 -10.07 6.46 -11.71
CA GLY A 155 -10.29 7.47 -10.68
C GLY A 155 -9.05 8.32 -10.38
N THR A 156 -9.22 9.30 -9.50
CA THR A 156 -8.11 10.12 -9.01
C THR A 156 -7.35 9.35 -7.94
N THR A 157 -6.08 9.03 -8.21
CA THR A 157 -5.21 8.29 -7.28
C THR A 157 -4.03 9.15 -6.85
N GLN A 158 -4.07 9.68 -5.63
CA GLN A 158 -2.99 10.44 -5.03
C GLN A 158 -2.42 9.68 -3.83
N PHE A 159 -1.19 9.19 -3.97
CA PHE A 159 -0.44 8.62 -2.86
C PHE A 159 0.38 9.71 -2.17
N TYR A 160 0.54 9.61 -0.85
CA TYR A 160 1.66 10.31 -0.21
C TYR A 160 2.96 9.53 -0.45
N SER A 161 2.96 8.25 -0.07
CA SER A 161 4.06 7.33 -0.30
C SER A 161 3.57 5.94 -0.68
N ILE A 162 4.45 5.19 -1.35
CA ILE A 162 4.29 3.80 -1.71
C ILE A 162 5.53 3.04 -1.21
N THR A 163 5.30 2.00 -0.41
CA THR A 163 6.32 1.01 -0.03
C THR A 163 6.02 -0.32 -0.71
N LEU A 164 7.00 -0.85 -1.44
CA LEU A 164 6.95 -2.21 -1.96
C LEU A 164 7.73 -3.14 -1.04
N ASN A 165 7.03 -4.12 -0.47
CA ASN A 165 7.60 -5.19 0.35
C ASN A 165 7.02 -6.54 -0.07
N MET A 166 7.16 -6.86 -1.36
CA MET A 166 6.48 -7.96 -2.02
C MET A 166 7.31 -9.25 -1.94
N GLY A 167 7.49 -9.81 -0.74
CA GLY A 167 8.28 -11.03 -0.53
C GLY A 167 9.80 -10.78 -0.56
N THR A 168 10.55 -11.62 -1.29
CA THR A 168 12.03 -11.58 -1.35
C THR A 168 12.59 -11.53 -2.77
N SER A 169 11.72 -11.36 -3.78
CA SER A 169 12.08 -11.46 -5.20
C SER A 169 11.66 -10.22 -5.97
N ASN A 170 12.50 -9.81 -6.93
CA ASN A 170 12.16 -8.75 -7.90
C ASN A 170 11.17 -9.24 -8.98
N ALA A 171 10.83 -10.53 -9.03
CA ALA A 171 9.83 -11.08 -9.94
C ALA A 171 8.39 -10.74 -9.53
N ASN A 172 8.15 -10.36 -8.28
CA ASN A 172 6.83 -9.90 -7.83
C ASN A 172 6.63 -8.45 -8.27
N VAL A 173 5.60 -8.21 -9.08
CA VAL A 173 5.38 -6.90 -9.73
C VAL A 173 4.15 -6.22 -9.15
N LEU A 174 4.30 -4.95 -8.74
CA LEU A 174 3.18 -4.01 -8.64
C LEU A 174 3.05 -3.30 -9.99
N ASP A 175 2.00 -3.63 -10.75
CA ASP A 175 1.72 -2.98 -12.04
C ASP A 175 0.75 -1.80 -11.86
N VAL A 176 1.28 -0.59 -11.96
CA VAL A 176 0.54 0.66 -11.81
C VAL A 176 -0.01 1.08 -13.17
N GLN A 177 -1.26 0.71 -13.42
CA GLN A 177 -1.99 0.93 -14.67
C GLN A 177 -2.84 2.22 -14.62
N SER A 178 -3.25 2.64 -13.42
CA SER A 178 -3.88 3.95 -13.22
C SER A 178 -2.87 5.09 -13.31
N VAL A 179 -3.32 6.26 -13.78
CA VAL A 179 -2.56 7.50 -13.60
C VAL A 179 -2.54 7.84 -12.10
N ILE A 180 -1.35 8.10 -11.56
CA ILE A 180 -1.13 8.42 -10.15
C ILE A 180 -0.42 9.77 -10.00
N SER A 181 -0.62 10.39 -8.85
CA SER A 181 0.28 11.40 -8.31
C SER A 181 0.90 10.89 -7.00
N MET A 182 2.11 11.36 -6.71
CA MET A 182 2.86 10.96 -5.52
C MET A 182 3.77 12.09 -5.06
N THR A 183 3.96 12.24 -3.75
CA THR A 183 4.94 13.17 -3.20
C THR A 183 6.35 12.83 -3.71
N SER A 184 7.16 13.86 -4.01
CA SER A 184 8.57 13.65 -4.37
C SER A 184 9.30 12.87 -3.27
N GLY A 185 10.00 11.80 -3.64
CA GLY A 185 10.64 10.92 -2.67
C GLY A 185 9.70 9.88 -2.05
N GLY A 186 8.48 9.76 -2.53
CA GLY A 186 7.45 8.89 -1.97
C GLY A 186 7.60 7.40 -2.25
N LEU A 187 8.56 6.94 -3.07
CA LEU A 187 8.73 5.51 -3.37
C LEU A 187 9.83 4.88 -2.51
N THR A 188 9.47 3.82 -1.78
CA THR A 188 10.40 2.93 -1.09
C THR A 188 10.33 1.53 -1.69
N LEU A 189 11.48 0.99 -2.10
CA LEU A 189 11.60 -0.35 -2.70
C LEU A 189 12.38 -1.26 -1.76
N ASN A 190 11.68 -2.08 -0.97
CA ASN A 190 12.33 -3.11 -0.15
C ASN A 190 12.49 -4.40 -0.94
N ASN A 191 11.40 -4.90 -1.53
CA ASN A 191 11.35 -6.12 -2.34
C ASN A 191 10.24 -6.01 -3.39
N GLY A 192 10.45 -6.61 -4.57
CA GLY A 192 9.52 -6.53 -5.70
C GLY A 192 9.85 -5.42 -6.68
N THR A 193 9.17 -5.44 -7.83
CA THR A 193 9.33 -4.47 -8.91
C THR A 193 8.16 -3.51 -8.97
N PHE A 194 8.44 -2.21 -8.88
CA PHE A 194 7.47 -1.17 -9.18
C PHE A 194 7.44 -0.96 -10.71
N LYS A 195 6.31 -1.29 -11.34
CA LYS A 195 6.11 -1.10 -12.77
C LYS A 195 5.12 0.03 -13.02
N LEU A 196 5.57 1.08 -13.72
CA LEU A 196 4.73 2.20 -14.11
C LEU A 196 4.23 1.99 -15.55
N SER A 197 2.98 1.56 -15.68
CA SER A 197 2.29 1.28 -16.95
C SER A 197 1.26 2.35 -17.31
N SER A 198 1.35 3.54 -16.72
CA SER A 198 0.42 4.64 -16.94
C SER A 198 1.14 5.94 -17.30
N ALA A 199 0.41 6.91 -17.86
CA ALA A 199 0.92 8.24 -18.21
C ALA A 199 1.17 9.15 -16.99
N SER A 200 1.84 8.62 -15.95
CA SER A 200 2.13 9.37 -14.73
C SER A 200 3.49 10.06 -14.80
N THR A 201 3.57 11.24 -14.18
CA THR A 201 4.84 11.92 -13.90
C THR A 201 5.15 11.81 -12.43
N ILE A 202 6.24 11.12 -12.07
CA ILE A 202 6.65 10.91 -10.67
C ILE A 202 8.11 11.29 -10.44
N THR A 203 8.41 11.68 -9.20
CA THR A 203 9.77 11.82 -8.66
C THR A 203 9.92 10.76 -7.57
N PRO A 204 10.28 9.51 -7.92
CA PRO A 204 10.18 8.39 -6.98
C PRO A 204 11.05 8.58 -5.75
N CYS A 205 12.23 9.17 -5.94
CA CYS A 205 13.22 9.39 -4.91
C CYS A 205 13.83 10.80 -4.97
N VAL A 206 14.33 11.23 -3.81
CA VAL A 206 15.17 12.42 -3.64
C VAL A 206 16.53 12.02 -3.08
N GLY A 207 17.58 12.73 -3.50
CA GLY A 207 18.97 12.37 -3.19
C GLY A 207 19.42 11.08 -3.87
N SER A 208 20.60 10.58 -3.51
CA SER A 208 21.09 9.30 -4.03
C SER A 208 20.27 8.12 -3.49
N LYS A 209 20.10 7.07 -4.31
CA LYS A 209 19.34 5.87 -3.94
C LYS A 209 19.92 4.60 -4.55
N THR A 210 19.50 3.48 -3.98
CA THR A 210 19.84 2.13 -4.42
C THR A 210 18.57 1.34 -4.72
N ILE A 211 18.50 0.69 -5.88
CA ILE A 211 17.56 -0.41 -6.14
C ILE A 211 18.24 -1.68 -5.62
N GLY A 212 17.75 -2.22 -4.50
CA GLY A 212 18.29 -3.44 -3.89
C GLY A 212 18.19 -4.68 -4.80
N SER A 213 18.93 -5.75 -4.50
CA SER A 213 18.99 -6.95 -5.35
C SER A 213 17.65 -7.67 -5.54
N SER A 214 16.78 -7.63 -4.53
CA SER A 214 15.42 -8.16 -4.56
C SER A 214 14.37 -7.14 -5.03
N ALA A 215 14.79 -5.94 -5.43
CA ALA A 215 13.92 -4.86 -5.88
C ALA A 215 14.09 -4.60 -7.39
N GLY A 216 13.07 -3.96 -7.98
CA GLY A 216 13.16 -3.48 -9.34
C GLY A 216 12.34 -2.24 -9.62
N PHE A 217 12.68 -1.57 -10.71
CA PHE A 217 11.88 -0.50 -11.30
C PHE A 217 11.68 -0.76 -12.79
N TYR A 218 10.45 -0.58 -13.26
CA TYR A 218 10.09 -0.79 -14.66
C TYR A 218 9.24 0.37 -15.19
N LEU A 219 9.78 1.13 -16.14
CA LEU A 219 9.05 2.16 -16.89
C LEU A 219 8.49 1.59 -18.20
N ASN A 220 7.16 1.56 -18.34
CA ASN A 220 6.46 0.80 -19.39
C ASN A 220 5.34 1.58 -20.10
N HIS A 221 5.35 2.92 -20.07
CA HIS A 221 4.31 3.69 -20.76
C HIS A 221 4.87 4.94 -21.44
N ALA A 222 4.41 5.24 -22.67
CA ALA A 222 4.96 6.30 -23.51
C ALA A 222 4.86 7.68 -22.87
N GLY A 223 3.73 7.95 -22.22
CA GLY A 223 3.50 9.19 -21.48
C GLY A 223 4.07 9.21 -20.05
N ALA A 224 4.80 8.18 -19.61
CA ALA A 224 5.34 8.14 -18.26
C ALA A 224 6.64 8.95 -18.17
N VAL A 225 6.78 9.72 -17.08
CA VAL A 225 8.01 10.44 -16.73
C VAL A 225 8.44 10.06 -15.33
N SER A 226 9.71 9.66 -15.15
CA SER A 226 10.25 9.22 -13.86
C SER A 226 11.58 9.92 -13.53
N ASN A 227 11.55 10.82 -12.54
CA ASN A 227 12.69 11.66 -12.17
C ASN A 227 13.42 11.09 -10.94
N TRP A 228 14.36 10.17 -11.17
CA TRP A 228 15.09 9.41 -10.14
C TRP A 228 16.26 10.12 -9.49
N GLY A 229 16.68 11.28 -9.99
CA GLY A 229 17.75 12.03 -9.34
C GLY A 229 17.49 13.51 -9.29
N SER A 230 16.30 13.89 -8.83
CA SER A 230 16.03 15.28 -8.46
C SER A 230 17.09 15.85 -7.47
N SER A 231 17.96 15.03 -6.86
CA SER A 231 19.14 15.49 -6.11
C SER A 231 20.32 14.49 -5.97
N GLY A 232 20.48 13.43 -6.79
CA GLY A 232 21.57 12.44 -6.55
C GLY A 232 21.74 11.29 -7.57
N SER A 233 22.68 10.38 -7.28
CA SER A 233 23.03 9.20 -8.11
C SER A 233 22.07 8.01 -7.87
N LEU A 234 21.94 7.13 -8.85
CA LEU A 234 21.20 5.87 -8.72
C LEU A 234 22.14 4.67 -8.82
N THR A 235 22.17 3.83 -7.80
CA THR A 235 22.85 2.53 -7.84
C THR A 235 21.81 1.42 -8.06
N VAL A 236 22.07 0.51 -8.99
CA VAL A 236 21.20 -0.62 -9.33
C VAL A 236 21.91 -1.91 -8.95
N ASN A 237 21.42 -2.57 -7.90
CA ASN A 237 21.83 -3.91 -7.49
C ASN A 237 20.82 -4.98 -7.93
N GLY A 238 19.56 -4.58 -8.14
CA GLY A 238 18.48 -5.41 -8.67
C GLY A 238 18.22 -5.14 -10.15
N VAL A 239 16.97 -4.86 -10.51
CA VAL A 239 16.56 -4.70 -11.92
C VAL A 239 16.07 -3.28 -12.21
N LEU A 240 16.57 -2.70 -13.29
CA LEU A 240 16.01 -1.51 -13.92
C LEU A 240 15.62 -1.84 -15.36
N THR A 241 14.35 -1.68 -15.71
CA THR A 241 13.84 -1.91 -17.07
C THR A 241 13.15 -0.66 -17.60
N ILE A 242 13.45 -0.27 -18.82
CA ILE A 242 12.76 0.81 -19.53
C ILE A 242 12.42 0.30 -20.93
N THR A 243 11.14 0.11 -21.18
CA THR A 243 10.61 -0.22 -22.52
C THR A 243 9.94 0.99 -23.16
N ASN A 244 9.53 1.98 -22.35
CA ASN A 244 8.85 3.17 -22.84
C ASN A 244 8.96 4.33 -21.83
N GLY A 245 8.54 5.53 -22.23
CA GLY A 245 8.54 6.73 -21.38
C GLY A 245 9.92 7.39 -21.26
N THR A 246 10.03 8.36 -20.35
CA THR A 246 11.29 9.07 -20.06
C THR A 246 11.69 8.90 -18.61
N MET A 247 12.87 8.36 -18.36
CA MET A 247 13.50 8.34 -17.05
C MET A 247 14.68 9.32 -17.01
N THR A 248 14.82 10.05 -15.91
CA THR A 248 15.97 10.93 -15.67
C THR A 248 16.66 10.55 -14.37
N VAL A 249 17.96 10.28 -14.42
CA VAL A 249 18.84 9.96 -13.29
C VAL A 249 19.82 11.11 -13.07
N GLY A 250 19.80 11.67 -11.87
CA GLY A 250 20.63 12.80 -11.46
C GLY A 250 20.12 14.16 -11.96
N SER A 251 20.64 15.22 -11.34
CA SER A 251 20.41 16.61 -11.72
C SER A 251 21.72 17.43 -11.83
N GLY A 252 22.85 16.89 -11.37
CA GLY A 252 24.18 17.48 -11.50
C GLY A 252 25.16 16.60 -12.27
N SER A 253 26.19 17.23 -12.87
CA SER A 253 27.19 16.59 -13.75
C SER A 253 28.03 15.47 -13.11
N GLY A 254 28.02 15.37 -11.77
CA GLY A 254 28.67 14.29 -11.01
C GLY A 254 27.74 13.11 -10.66
N ASN A 255 26.44 13.21 -10.94
CA ASN A 255 25.51 12.13 -10.64
C ASN A 255 25.65 11.00 -11.67
N GLU A 256 25.61 9.77 -11.19
CA GLU A 256 25.80 8.58 -12.01
C GLU A 256 24.65 7.60 -11.88
N LEU A 257 24.46 6.83 -12.95
CA LEU A 257 23.78 5.54 -12.89
C LEU A 257 24.86 4.46 -12.72
N GLU A 258 24.92 3.85 -11.55
CA GLU A 258 25.85 2.77 -11.24
C GLU A 258 25.13 1.42 -11.30
N VAL A 259 25.65 0.47 -12.06
CA VAL A 259 25.22 -0.94 -12.03
C VAL A 259 26.21 -1.69 -11.15
N ASN A 260 25.73 -2.20 -10.02
CA ASN A 260 26.56 -2.74 -8.94
C ASN A 260 25.95 -4.05 -8.39
N GLY A 261 26.47 -5.18 -8.84
CA GLY A 261 26.06 -6.50 -8.34
C GLY A 261 26.11 -7.56 -9.42
N SER A 262 26.37 -8.81 -9.03
CA SER A 262 26.45 -9.95 -9.95
C SER A 262 25.12 -10.27 -10.64
N SER A 263 23.99 -9.92 -10.01
CA SER A 263 22.65 -10.10 -10.55
C SER A 263 21.99 -8.79 -10.98
N ALA A 264 22.73 -7.67 -10.97
CA ALA A 264 22.21 -6.38 -11.36
C ALA A 264 21.95 -6.34 -12.87
N SER A 265 20.80 -5.81 -13.28
CA SER A 265 20.41 -5.72 -14.69
C SER A 265 19.81 -4.36 -15.00
N VAL A 266 20.30 -3.73 -16.06
CA VAL A 266 19.69 -2.54 -16.67
C VAL A 266 19.36 -2.85 -18.12
N ALA A 267 18.06 -2.87 -18.44
CA ALA A 267 17.57 -3.15 -19.77
C ALA A 267 16.86 -1.93 -20.35
N LEU A 268 17.32 -1.50 -21.53
CA LEU A 268 16.72 -0.43 -22.32
C LEU A 268 16.32 -1.01 -23.70
N SER A 269 15.04 -1.23 -23.94
CA SER A 269 14.53 -1.71 -25.24
C SER A 269 13.57 -0.74 -25.93
N GLY A 270 13.32 0.41 -25.29
CA GLY A 270 12.61 1.56 -25.81
C GLY A 270 12.66 2.73 -24.82
N GLY A 271 11.89 3.79 -25.08
CA GLY A 271 11.88 5.00 -24.25
C GLY A 271 13.18 5.80 -24.26
N THR A 272 13.34 6.69 -23.28
CA THR A 272 14.49 7.58 -23.10
C THR A 272 15.03 7.46 -21.68
N LEU A 273 16.34 7.29 -21.54
CA LEU A 273 17.06 7.37 -20.27
C LEU A 273 18.06 8.54 -20.33
N ASN A 274 17.79 9.58 -19.55
CA ASN A 274 18.69 10.71 -19.36
C ASN A 274 19.51 10.49 -18.10
N VAL A 275 20.83 10.58 -18.19
CA VAL A 275 21.73 10.50 -17.02
C VAL A 275 22.55 11.78 -16.96
N ALA A 276 22.51 12.49 -15.84
CA ALA A 276 23.11 13.81 -15.71
C ALA A 276 24.65 13.81 -15.83
N GLY A 277 25.30 12.72 -15.42
CA GLY A 277 26.74 12.53 -15.55
C GLY A 277 27.08 11.32 -16.42
N ARG A 278 27.30 10.16 -15.79
CA ARG A 278 27.80 8.95 -16.47
C ARG A 278 27.04 7.69 -16.09
N VAL A 279 27.17 6.68 -16.94
CA VAL A 279 26.80 5.29 -16.60
C VAL A 279 28.08 4.55 -16.21
N ARG A 280 28.05 3.85 -15.07
CA ARG A 280 29.17 3.07 -14.55
C ARG A 280 28.74 1.63 -14.32
N ASN A 281 29.54 0.67 -14.76
CA ASN A 281 29.40 -0.72 -14.38
C ASN A 281 30.56 -1.09 -13.43
N ARG A 282 30.26 -1.57 -12.22
CA ARG A 282 31.28 -2.06 -11.28
C ARG A 282 31.15 -3.57 -11.12
N LEU A 283 31.91 -4.29 -11.93
CA LEU A 283 32.29 -5.67 -11.65
C LEU A 283 33.81 -5.69 -11.48
N CYS A 284 34.30 -5.65 -10.24
CA CYS A 284 35.72 -5.81 -9.96
C CYS A 284 35.88 -6.88 -8.87
N VAL A 285 36.06 -8.13 -9.29
CA VAL A 285 36.53 -9.21 -8.42
C VAL A 285 38.04 -9.29 -8.63
N ILE A 286 38.82 -8.64 -7.75
CA ILE A 286 40.25 -8.96 -7.64
C ILE A 286 40.33 -10.14 -6.68
N GLY A 287 40.23 -11.35 -7.21
CA GLY A 287 40.55 -12.56 -6.47
C GLY A 287 42.06 -12.67 -6.30
N THR A 288 42.52 -12.95 -5.08
CA THR A 288 43.85 -13.50 -4.87
C THR A 288 43.76 -15.01 -5.13
N GLU A 289 44.31 -15.48 -6.25
CA GLU A 289 44.67 -16.89 -6.44
C GLU A 289 45.82 -17.27 -5.48
N PRO A 290 45.95 -18.56 -5.10
CA PRO A 290 46.23 -19.04 -3.75
C PRO A 290 47.57 -18.64 -3.11
#